data_AF-T1BBP8-F1
#
_entry.id   AF-T1BBP8-F1
#
_cell.length_a   1.000
_cell.length_b   1.000
_cell.length_c   1.000
_cell.angle_alpha   90.00
_cell.angle_beta   90.00
_cell.angle_gamma   90.00
#
_symmetry.space_group_name_H-M   'P 1'
#
loop_
_entity.id
_entity.type
_entity.pdbx_description
1 polymer ?
#
loop_
_entity_poly.entity_id
_entity_poly.type
_entity_poly.pdbx_seq_one_letter_code
_entity_poly.pdbx_strand_id
1 'polypeptide(L)'
;ALTARLLGTASGRQYLSATIGEEFYLRPPRVTLPGLPLQRGPYGGIIAKLSLTAVRDWSASGELQWNPQNSQAERAQASLQYRPGPGRVINLAYRFERTTFELATLQQQASIAALCGTAPALVSGSSCGTKQVELSGAWPIGPHWSVFARAVYSMLDHQALERFVGFEYRSCCWSIRFGARRYVALRPVGTTERTGTQVTGVYLQVELNGLASVGSAPDRFLSEAIPGYTSAEPNSLAAMP
;
A
#
# COMPACT_ATOMS: atom_id res chain seq x y z
N ALA A 1 2.70 5.79 -26.15
CA ALA A 1 1.70 5.66 -25.06
C ALA A 1 0.45 6.44 -25.43
N LEU A 2 -0.73 5.93 -25.06
CA LEU A 2 -2.02 6.57 -25.25
C LEU A 2 -2.62 6.89 -23.88
N THR A 3 -3.21 8.07 -23.72
CA THR A 3 -3.95 8.45 -22.51
C THR A 3 -5.29 9.06 -22.90
N ALA A 4 -6.36 8.52 -22.32
CA ALA A 4 -7.71 9.04 -22.42
C ALA A 4 -8.14 9.61 -21.06
N ARG A 5 -8.85 10.75 -21.08
CA ARG A 5 -9.34 11.43 -19.88
C ARG A 5 -10.79 11.84 -20.10
N LEU A 6 -11.62 11.67 -19.09
CA LEU A 6 -13.01 12.15 -19.09
C LEU A 6 -13.19 13.21 -18.01
N LEU A 7 -13.85 14.31 -18.40
CA LEU A 7 -14.12 15.47 -17.57
C LEU A 7 -15.63 15.62 -17.36
N GLY A 8 -16.04 16.05 -16.17
CA GLY A 8 -17.44 16.37 -15.91
C GLY A 8 -17.88 17.61 -16.68
N THR A 9 -19.03 17.56 -17.34
CA THR A 9 -19.53 18.64 -18.22
C THR A 9 -19.81 19.93 -17.45
N ALA A 10 -20.35 19.84 -16.24
CA ALA A 10 -20.69 21.00 -15.42
C ALA A 10 -19.51 21.55 -14.61
N SER A 11 -18.61 20.67 -14.13
CA SER A 11 -17.53 21.04 -13.20
C SER A 11 -16.15 21.18 -13.85
N GLY A 12 -15.97 20.68 -15.08
CA GLY A 12 -14.65 20.56 -15.73
C GLY A 12 -13.70 19.58 -15.04
N ARG A 13 -14.11 18.96 -13.93
CA ARG A 13 -13.24 18.10 -13.11
C ARG A 13 -13.06 16.75 -13.80
N GLN A 14 -11.81 16.31 -13.90
CA GLN A 14 -11.49 14.96 -14.36
C GLN A 14 -11.99 13.92 -13.35
N TYR A 15 -12.77 12.95 -13.81
CA TYR A 15 -13.24 11.85 -12.98
C TYR A 15 -12.73 10.48 -13.45
N LEU A 16 -12.21 10.38 -14.66
CA LEU A 16 -11.59 9.17 -15.20
C LEU A 16 -10.32 9.52 -15.99
N SER A 17 -9.26 8.74 -15.77
CA SER A 17 -8.07 8.71 -16.63
C SER A 17 -7.67 7.27 -16.88
N ALA A 18 -7.43 6.94 -18.14
CA ALA A 18 -6.92 5.64 -18.56
C ALA A 18 -5.66 5.85 -19.42
N THR A 19 -4.59 5.15 -19.10
CA THR A 19 -3.32 5.22 -19.82
C THR A 19 -2.87 3.80 -20.17
N ILE A 20 -2.42 3.62 -21.40
CA ILE A 20 -1.70 2.41 -21.82
C ILE A 20 -0.42 2.82 -22.53
N GLY A 21 0.69 2.23 -22.11
CA GLY A 21 2.02 2.46 -22.64
C GLY A 21 2.69 1.14 -22.94
N GLU A 22 3.46 1.13 -24.01
CA GLU A 22 4.34 0.03 -24.36
C GLU A 22 5.70 0.64 -24.67
N GLU A 23 6.75 -0.05 -24.24
CA GLU A 23 8.12 0.26 -24.61
C GLU A 23 8.54 -0.59 -25.81
N PHE A 24 9.15 0.04 -26.82
CA PHE A 24 9.66 -0.64 -28.01
C PHE A 24 11.15 -0.36 -28.17
N TYR A 25 11.93 -1.42 -28.32
CA TYR A 25 13.37 -1.35 -28.50
C TYR A 25 13.73 -1.41 -29.99
N LEU A 26 14.28 -0.32 -30.51
CA LEU A 26 14.84 -0.28 -31.87
C LEU A 26 16.03 -1.25 -32.04
N ARG A 27 16.74 -1.53 -30.95
CA ARG A 27 17.80 -2.55 -30.86
C ARG A 27 17.72 -3.23 -29.51
N PRO A 28 17.86 -4.56 -29.42
CA PRO A 28 17.88 -5.26 -28.15
C PRO A 28 18.96 -4.70 -27.21
N PRO A 29 18.63 -4.47 -25.93
CA PRO A 29 19.60 -4.11 -24.90
C PRO A 29 20.77 -5.10 -24.87
N ARG A 30 22.00 -4.59 -24.88
CA ARG A 30 23.23 -5.42 -24.91
C ARG A 30 23.85 -5.67 -23.55
N VAL A 31 23.39 -4.95 -22.53
CA VAL A 31 23.89 -5.03 -21.16
C VAL A 31 22.70 -5.26 -20.24
N THR A 32 22.86 -6.17 -19.29
CA THR A 32 21.95 -6.37 -18.17
C THR A 32 22.79 -6.52 -16.91
N LEU A 33 22.17 -6.28 -15.75
CA LEU A 33 22.83 -6.63 -14.50
C LEU A 33 23.06 -8.15 -14.47
N PRO A 34 24.21 -8.62 -13.94
CA PRO A 34 24.46 -10.06 -13.84
C PRO A 34 23.27 -10.79 -13.19
N GLY A 35 22.86 -11.92 -13.76
CA GLY A 35 21.78 -12.77 -13.24
C GLY A 35 20.33 -12.27 -13.40
N LEU A 36 20.13 -11.18 -14.15
CA LEU A 36 18.82 -10.83 -14.68
C LEU A 36 18.65 -11.36 -16.11
N PRO A 37 17.41 -11.72 -16.52
CA PRO A 37 17.15 -12.13 -17.90
C PRO A 37 17.60 -11.03 -18.88
N LEU A 38 18.26 -11.45 -19.96
CA LEU A 38 18.53 -10.55 -21.09
C LEU A 38 17.21 -10.29 -21.84
N GLN A 39 16.95 -9.02 -22.17
CA GLN A 39 15.83 -8.63 -23.02
C GLN A 39 16.10 -9.10 -24.46
N ARG A 40 15.38 -10.12 -24.94
CA ARG A 40 15.68 -10.78 -26.23
C ARG A 40 14.83 -10.31 -27.41
N GLY A 41 13.68 -9.71 -27.14
CA GLY A 41 12.73 -9.25 -28.14
C GLY A 41 12.66 -7.72 -28.33
N PRO A 42 12.03 -7.26 -29.42
CA PRO A 42 11.85 -5.84 -29.71
C PRO A 42 10.78 -5.19 -28.81
N TYR A 43 9.92 -5.99 -28.17
CA TYR A 43 8.85 -5.51 -27.29
C TYR A 43 9.32 -5.50 -25.84
N GLY A 44 9.17 -4.35 -25.19
CA GLY A 44 9.41 -4.10 -23.78
C GLY A 44 8.16 -4.33 -22.93
N GLY A 45 8.16 -3.77 -21.71
CA GLY A 45 7.02 -3.87 -20.81
C GLY A 45 5.82 -3.06 -21.30
N ILE A 46 4.62 -3.60 -21.07
CA ILE A 46 3.35 -2.90 -21.24
C ILE A 46 2.87 -2.44 -19.87
N ILE A 47 2.54 -1.16 -19.74
CA ILE A 47 1.98 -0.56 -18.53
C ILE A 47 0.58 -0.05 -18.84
N ALA A 48 -0.39 -0.48 -18.05
CA ALA A 48 -1.75 0.02 -18.09
C ALA A 48 -2.13 0.63 -16.74
N LYS A 49 -2.76 1.80 -16.76
CA LYS A 49 -3.24 2.50 -15.57
C LYS A 49 -4.66 3.00 -15.78
N LEU A 50 -5.49 2.80 -14.77
CA LEU A 50 -6.85 3.32 -14.68
C LEU A 50 -6.97 4.10 -13.37
N SER A 51 -7.64 5.25 -13.40
CA SER A 51 -7.90 6.05 -12.22
C SER A 51 -9.28 6.67 -12.31
N LEU A 52 -10.08 6.46 -11.26
CA LEU A 52 -11.39 7.03 -11.03
C LEU A 52 -11.29 7.93 -9.80
N THR A 53 -11.70 9.18 -9.91
CA THR A 53 -11.53 10.16 -8.83
C THR A 53 -12.85 10.82 -8.50
N ALA A 54 -13.21 10.76 -7.21
CA ALA A 54 -14.34 11.47 -6.64
C ALA A 54 -15.65 11.29 -7.43
N VAL A 55 -15.93 10.04 -7.82
CA VAL A 55 -17.22 9.64 -8.38
C VAL A 55 -18.15 9.43 -7.18
N ARG A 56 -18.93 10.46 -6.87
CA ARG A 56 -19.60 10.61 -5.56
C ARG A 56 -18.53 10.64 -4.46
N ASP A 57 -18.50 9.61 -3.61
CA ASP A 57 -17.58 9.46 -2.48
C ASP A 57 -16.51 8.41 -2.74
N TRP A 58 -16.47 7.83 -3.94
CA TRP A 58 -15.57 6.75 -4.30
C TRP A 58 -14.41 7.25 -5.17
N SER A 59 -13.22 6.73 -4.87
CA SER A 59 -12.05 6.82 -5.75
C SER A 59 -11.48 5.42 -5.92
N ALA A 60 -11.00 5.11 -7.12
CA ALA A 60 -10.41 3.81 -7.40
C ALA A 60 -9.21 3.98 -8.33
N SER A 61 -8.22 3.11 -8.19
CA SER A 61 -7.12 3.03 -9.15
C SER A 61 -6.77 1.58 -9.45
N GLY A 62 -6.29 1.36 -10.66
CA GLY A 62 -5.75 0.09 -11.12
C GLY A 62 -4.47 0.35 -11.90
N GLU A 63 -3.46 -0.47 -11.68
CA GLU A 63 -2.19 -0.42 -12.40
C GLU A 63 -1.73 -1.85 -12.69
N LEU A 64 -1.27 -2.10 -13.91
CA LEU A 64 -0.76 -3.39 -14.36
C LEU A 64 0.50 -3.16 -15.18
N GLN A 65 1.56 -3.88 -14.84
CA GLN A 65 2.77 -4.01 -15.64
C GLN A 65 2.88 -5.46 -16.10
N TRP A 66 2.93 -5.64 -17.42
CA TRP A 66 2.98 -6.94 -18.07
C TRP A 66 4.18 -7.03 -19.00
N ASN A 67 4.86 -8.16 -18.95
CA ASN A 67 5.99 -8.46 -19.82
C ASN A 67 5.56 -9.45 -20.91
N PRO A 68 5.49 -9.02 -22.18
CA PRO A 68 5.07 -9.89 -23.29
C PRO A 68 6.05 -11.02 -23.57
N GLN A 69 7.33 -10.86 -23.23
CA GLN A 69 8.37 -11.83 -23.62
C GLN A 69 8.22 -13.18 -22.91
N ASN A 70 7.78 -13.15 -21.65
CA ASN A 70 7.54 -14.34 -20.84
C ASN A 70 6.05 -14.54 -20.50
N SER A 71 5.17 -13.67 -21.03
CA SER A 71 3.73 -13.67 -20.75
C SER A 71 3.39 -13.54 -19.26
N GLN A 72 4.19 -12.80 -18.48
CA GLN A 72 3.98 -12.66 -17.03
C GLN A 72 3.59 -11.23 -16.63
N ALA A 73 2.68 -11.14 -15.65
CA ALA A 73 2.48 -9.90 -14.91
C ALA A 73 3.64 -9.71 -13.93
N GLU A 74 4.31 -8.56 -14.02
CA GLU A 74 5.41 -8.17 -13.14
C GLU A 74 4.90 -7.40 -11.92
N ARG A 75 3.93 -6.49 -12.14
CA ARG A 75 3.28 -5.71 -11.07
C ARG A 75 1.79 -5.59 -11.33
N ALA A 76 1.01 -5.65 -10.27
CA ALA A 76 -0.40 -5.28 -10.31
C ALA A 76 -0.78 -4.57 -9.01
N GLN A 77 -1.47 -3.45 -9.12
CA GLN A 77 -1.96 -2.69 -7.97
C GLN A 77 -3.42 -2.33 -8.21
N ALA A 78 -4.25 -2.49 -7.20
CA ALA A 78 -5.63 -2.05 -7.21
C ALA A 78 -5.92 -1.35 -5.89
N SER A 79 -6.59 -0.20 -5.93
CA SER A 79 -7.04 0.48 -4.73
C SER A 79 -8.45 0.99 -4.89
N LEU A 80 -9.18 0.98 -3.79
CA LEU A 80 -10.53 1.49 -3.66
C LEU A 80 -10.62 2.29 -2.37
N GLN A 81 -11.14 3.50 -2.46
CA GLN A 81 -11.33 4.40 -1.34
C GLN A 81 -12.78 4.88 -1.33
N TYR A 82 -13.42 4.77 -0.17
CA TYR A 82 -14.71 5.37 0.13
C TYR A 82 -14.54 6.46 1.16
N ARG A 83 -14.90 7.71 0.82
CA ARG A 83 -14.73 8.88 1.68
C ARG A 83 -15.95 9.80 1.59
N PRO A 84 -17.05 9.49 2.33
CA PRO A 84 -18.31 10.25 2.26
C PRO A 84 -18.28 11.59 3.01
N GLY A 85 -17.23 11.86 3.78
CA GLY A 85 -17.11 13.12 4.50
C GLY A 85 -15.82 13.22 5.31
N PRO A 86 -15.60 14.34 6.01
CA PRO A 86 -14.45 14.53 6.88
C PRO A 86 -14.36 13.44 7.95
N GLY A 87 -13.16 12.90 8.20
CA GLY A 87 -12.93 11.84 9.18
C GLY A 87 -13.53 10.46 8.86
N ARG A 88 -14.30 10.31 7.77
CA ARG A 88 -14.91 9.04 7.33
C ARG A 88 -14.17 8.53 6.10
N VAL A 89 -13.32 7.52 6.27
CA VAL A 89 -12.61 6.90 5.15
C VAL A 89 -12.45 5.40 5.36
N ILE A 90 -12.68 4.63 4.30
CA ILE A 90 -12.35 3.21 4.21
C ILE A 90 -11.54 3.01 2.94
N ASN A 91 -10.40 2.33 3.07
CA ASN A 91 -9.51 2.00 1.98
C ASN A 91 -9.35 0.48 1.90
N LEU A 92 -9.40 -0.05 0.68
CA LEU A 92 -9.00 -1.39 0.35
C LEU A 92 -7.92 -1.29 -0.74
N ALA A 93 -6.78 -1.92 -0.52
CA ALA A 93 -5.71 -1.96 -1.49
C ALA A 93 -5.19 -3.39 -1.67
N TYR A 94 -4.81 -3.70 -2.89
CA TYR A 94 -4.12 -4.93 -3.26
C TYR A 94 -2.85 -4.55 -4.01
N ARG A 95 -1.73 -5.16 -3.61
CA ARG A 95 -0.44 -5.01 -4.27
C ARG A 95 0.13 -6.38 -4.56
N PHE A 96 0.54 -6.54 -5.82
CA PHE A 96 1.29 -7.67 -6.31
C PHE A 96 2.54 -7.19 -7.01
N GLU A 97 3.68 -7.78 -6.66
CA GLU A 97 4.96 -7.53 -7.30
C GLU A 97 5.73 -8.83 -7.38
N ARG A 98 6.22 -9.15 -8.58
CA ARG A 98 7.02 -10.32 -8.85
C ARG A 98 8.48 -9.92 -9.04
N THR A 99 9.37 -10.65 -8.38
CA THR A 99 10.81 -10.58 -8.58
C THR A 99 11.28 -11.90 -9.16
N THR A 100 11.74 -11.88 -10.42
CA THR A 100 12.29 -13.04 -11.12
C THR A 100 13.79 -12.91 -11.31
N PHE A 101 14.52 -14.00 -11.09
CA PHE A 101 15.94 -14.10 -11.38
C PHE A 101 16.16 -15.24 -12.37
N GLU A 102 16.88 -14.97 -13.46
CA GLU A 102 17.20 -15.96 -14.49
C GLU A 102 18.74 -16.02 -14.54
N LEU A 103 19.32 -17.07 -13.94
CA LEU A 103 20.77 -17.34 -13.82
C LEU A 103 21.51 -16.60 -12.68
N ALA A 104 21.32 -17.02 -11.43
CA ALA A 104 22.20 -16.58 -10.34
C ALA A 104 23.59 -17.24 -10.49
N THR A 105 24.65 -16.45 -10.70
CA THR A 105 26.02 -16.93 -10.44
C THR A 105 26.15 -17.25 -8.94
N LEU A 106 27.04 -18.18 -8.54
CA LEU A 106 27.22 -18.55 -7.11
C LEU A 106 27.48 -17.32 -6.22
N GLN A 107 28.16 -16.30 -6.77
CA GLN A 107 28.47 -15.04 -6.08
C GLN A 107 27.24 -14.15 -5.81
N GLN A 108 26.14 -14.38 -6.54
CA GLN A 108 24.91 -13.57 -6.52
C GLN A 108 23.75 -14.24 -5.77
N GLN A 109 23.90 -15.53 -5.43
CA GLN A 109 22.95 -16.28 -4.60
C GLN A 109 22.76 -15.62 -3.23
N ALA A 110 23.81 -15.03 -2.63
CA ALA A 110 23.74 -14.36 -1.34
C ALA A 110 22.85 -13.08 -1.38
N SER A 111 22.95 -12.28 -2.44
CA SER A 111 22.13 -11.06 -2.60
C SER A 111 20.67 -11.38 -2.87
N ILE A 112 20.39 -12.42 -3.67
CA ILE A 112 19.03 -12.87 -3.98
C ILE A 112 18.39 -13.54 -2.76
N ALA A 113 19.15 -14.36 -2.03
CA ALA A 113 18.75 -14.90 -0.74
C ALA A 113 18.34 -13.81 0.26
N ALA A 114 19.10 -12.71 0.35
CA ALA A 114 18.75 -11.58 1.19
C ALA A 114 17.46 -10.86 0.73
N LEU A 115 17.28 -10.67 -0.58
CA LEU A 115 16.05 -10.06 -1.15
C LEU A 115 14.81 -10.94 -0.96
N CYS A 116 14.99 -12.26 -1.06
CA CYS A 116 13.91 -13.24 -0.99
C CYS A 116 13.68 -13.79 0.44
N GLY A 117 14.58 -13.49 1.39
CA GLY A 117 14.58 -14.04 2.75
C GLY A 117 14.94 -15.53 2.83
N THR A 118 15.49 -16.13 1.78
CA THR A 118 15.71 -17.58 1.65
C THR A 118 17.17 -17.98 1.86
N ALA A 119 17.47 -19.26 2.02
CA ALA A 119 18.86 -19.77 2.02
C ALA A 119 19.51 -19.64 0.61
N PRO A 120 20.82 -19.30 0.50
CA PRO A 120 21.54 -19.18 -0.78
C PRO A 120 21.50 -20.44 -1.66
N ALA A 121 21.41 -21.63 -1.05
CA ALA A 121 21.37 -22.91 -1.76
C ALA A 121 20.05 -23.19 -2.52
N LEU A 122 19.01 -22.35 -2.36
CA LEU A 122 17.66 -22.55 -2.93
C LEU A 122 17.32 -21.57 -4.07
N VAL A 123 18.29 -20.81 -4.56
CA VAL A 123 18.05 -19.63 -5.41
C VAL A 123 17.84 -19.95 -6.90
N SER A 124 18.17 -21.16 -7.36
CA SER A 124 17.94 -21.54 -8.76
C SER A 124 16.44 -21.64 -9.06
N GLY A 125 15.91 -20.66 -9.81
CA GLY A 125 14.50 -20.62 -10.23
C GLY A 125 13.53 -20.07 -9.18
N SER A 126 14.01 -19.48 -8.07
CA SER A 126 13.15 -18.92 -7.04
C SER A 126 12.58 -17.57 -7.46
N SER A 127 11.27 -17.50 -7.74
CA SER A 127 10.56 -16.21 -7.78
C SER A 127 10.17 -15.82 -6.35
N CYS A 128 10.71 -14.71 -5.84
CA CYS A 128 10.19 -14.06 -4.64
C CYS A 128 9.37 -12.84 -5.05
N GLY A 129 8.40 -12.46 -4.24
CA GLY A 129 7.50 -11.38 -4.60
C GLY A 129 6.71 -10.93 -3.41
N THR A 130 5.85 -9.95 -3.62
CA THR A 130 4.87 -9.53 -2.63
C THR A 130 3.49 -9.75 -3.20
N LYS A 131 2.60 -10.28 -2.35
CA LYS A 131 1.17 -10.35 -2.64
C LYS A 131 0.46 -9.95 -1.36
N GLN A 132 -0.04 -8.73 -1.31
CA GLN A 132 -0.53 -8.11 -0.08
C GLN A 132 -1.92 -7.53 -0.30
N VAL A 133 -2.77 -7.68 0.71
CA VAL A 133 -4.04 -6.98 0.84
C VAL A 133 -3.95 -6.08 2.05
N GLU A 134 -4.36 -4.83 1.89
CA GLU A 134 -4.47 -3.86 2.95
C GLU A 134 -5.92 -3.40 3.08
N LEU A 135 -6.44 -3.40 4.31
CA LEU A 135 -7.68 -2.75 4.69
C LEU A 135 -7.33 -1.68 5.73
N SER A 136 -7.70 -0.44 5.49
CA SER A 136 -7.53 0.64 6.48
C SER A 136 -8.75 1.53 6.53
N GLY A 137 -8.97 2.19 7.66
CA GLY A 137 -10.09 3.11 7.79
C GLY A 137 -10.10 3.90 9.08
N ALA A 138 -10.75 5.05 9.00
CA ALA A 138 -11.06 5.93 10.11
C ALA A 138 -12.56 6.25 10.06
N TRP A 139 -13.24 6.10 11.20
CA TRP A 139 -14.68 6.31 11.25
C TRP A 139 -15.12 6.93 12.58
N PRO A 140 -15.81 8.09 12.57
CA PRO A 140 -16.50 8.60 13.73
C PRO A 140 -17.75 7.77 13.99
N ILE A 141 -17.79 7.07 15.12
CA ILE A 141 -18.95 6.25 15.52
C ILE A 141 -19.96 7.06 16.33
N GLY A 142 -19.58 8.24 16.79
CA GLY A 142 -20.43 9.18 17.50
C GLY A 142 -19.83 10.59 17.52
N PRO A 143 -20.42 11.55 18.25
CA PRO A 143 -19.96 12.94 18.27
C PRO A 143 -18.58 13.11 18.92
N HIS A 144 -18.23 12.23 19.86
CA HIS A 144 -16.97 12.30 20.61
C HIS A 144 -16.01 11.15 20.28
N TRP A 145 -16.48 10.10 19.61
CA TRP A 145 -15.74 8.84 19.44
C TRP A 145 -15.36 8.61 17.98
N SER A 146 -14.07 8.41 17.74
CA SER A 146 -13.53 7.95 16.45
C SER A 146 -12.77 6.64 16.62
N VAL A 147 -12.93 5.76 15.64
CA VAL A 147 -12.25 4.46 15.57
C VAL A 147 -11.33 4.45 14.36
N PHE A 148 -10.15 3.88 14.55
CA PHE A 148 -9.13 3.69 13.53
C PHE A 148 -8.78 2.22 13.45
N ALA A 149 -8.63 1.70 12.24
CA ALA A 149 -8.20 0.33 12.04
C ALA A 149 -7.31 0.23 10.79
N ARG A 150 -6.31 -0.65 10.86
CA ARG A 150 -5.51 -1.04 9.70
C ARG A 150 -5.10 -2.50 9.81
N ALA A 151 -5.16 -3.22 8.71
CA ALA A 151 -4.68 -4.58 8.61
C ALA A 151 -3.97 -4.76 7.27
N VAL A 152 -2.74 -5.27 7.30
CA VAL A 152 -1.95 -5.62 6.12
C VAL A 152 -1.66 -7.11 6.17
N TYR A 153 -2.08 -7.85 5.16
CA TYR A 153 -1.96 -9.31 5.08
C TYR A 153 -1.14 -9.72 3.86
N SER A 154 -0.06 -10.48 4.07
CA SER A 154 0.69 -11.14 3.01
C SER A 154 -0.03 -12.43 2.62
N MET A 155 -0.65 -12.44 1.45
CA MET A 155 -1.23 -13.65 0.86
C MET A 155 -0.16 -14.63 0.37
N LEU A 156 1.05 -14.14 0.10
CA LEU A 156 2.16 -15.02 -0.29
C LEU A 156 2.64 -15.83 0.92
N ASP A 157 2.84 -15.15 2.05
CA ASP A 157 3.37 -15.76 3.29
C ASP A 157 2.26 -16.26 4.23
N HIS A 158 0.99 -16.11 3.83
CA HIS A 158 -0.20 -16.41 4.65
C HIS A 158 -0.16 -15.79 6.06
N GLN A 159 0.43 -14.60 6.19
CA GLN A 159 0.68 -13.95 7.48
C GLN A 159 0.19 -12.49 7.49
N ALA A 160 -0.44 -12.09 8.60
CA ALA A 160 -0.70 -10.68 8.88
C ALA A 160 0.61 -9.95 9.20
N LEU A 161 1.01 -9.01 8.34
CA LEU A 161 2.22 -8.21 8.51
C LEU A 161 2.01 -7.11 9.54
N GLU A 162 0.81 -6.53 9.56
CA GLU A 162 0.42 -5.50 10.51
C GLU A 162 -1.07 -5.60 10.83
N ARG A 163 -1.40 -5.41 12.10
CA ARG A 163 -2.77 -5.24 12.60
C ARG A 163 -2.75 -4.11 13.60
N PHE A 164 -3.65 -3.16 13.42
CA PHE A 164 -3.73 -1.95 14.22
C PHE A 164 -5.20 -1.64 14.49
N VAL A 165 -5.48 -1.28 15.73
CA VAL A 165 -6.77 -0.72 16.14
C VAL A 165 -6.52 0.43 17.10
N GLY A 166 -7.27 1.51 16.94
CA GLY A 166 -7.18 2.70 17.77
C GLY A 166 -8.54 3.32 18.00
N PHE A 167 -8.66 4.04 19.10
CA PHE A 167 -9.85 4.76 19.53
C PHE A 167 -9.43 6.15 19.98
N GLU A 168 -10.23 7.13 19.62
CA GLU A 168 -10.06 8.51 20.06
C GLU A 168 -11.36 9.02 20.66
N TYR A 169 -11.24 9.59 21.85
CA TYR A 169 -12.29 10.36 22.50
C TYR A 169 -11.90 11.83 22.52
N ARG A 170 -12.77 12.69 21.98
CA ARG A 170 -12.58 14.15 21.96
C ARG A 170 -13.64 14.86 22.80
N SER A 171 -13.16 15.68 23.73
CA SER A 171 -13.93 16.67 24.46
C SER A 171 -13.54 18.09 24.02
N CYS A 172 -14.16 19.12 24.59
CA CYS A 172 -13.90 20.52 24.26
C CYS A 172 -12.43 20.95 24.54
N CYS A 173 -11.83 20.47 25.63
CA CYS A 173 -10.51 20.91 26.08
C CYS A 173 -9.45 19.80 26.11
N TRP A 174 -9.82 18.55 25.86
CA TRP A 174 -8.91 17.42 25.95
C TRP A 174 -9.30 16.31 24.96
N SER A 175 -8.30 15.54 24.52
CA SER A 175 -8.50 14.30 23.77
C SER A 175 -7.67 13.16 24.33
N ILE A 176 -8.23 11.95 24.29
CA ILE A 176 -7.55 10.73 24.67
C ILE A 176 -7.53 9.80 23.47
N ARG A 177 -6.35 9.28 23.14
CA ARG A 177 -6.11 8.33 22.06
C ARG A 177 -5.51 7.06 22.65
N PHE A 178 -6.16 5.94 22.41
CA PHE A 178 -5.65 4.64 22.78
C PHE A 178 -5.49 3.80 21.53
N GLY A 179 -4.50 2.92 21.51
CA GLY A 179 -4.62 1.78 20.64
C GLY A 179 -3.51 0.75 20.75
N ALA A 180 -3.66 -0.27 19.92
CA ALA A 180 -2.87 -1.47 19.94
C ALA A 180 -2.42 -1.81 18.53
N ARG A 181 -1.15 -2.17 18.38
CA ARG A 181 -0.53 -2.55 17.12
C ARG A 181 0.20 -3.87 17.31
N ARG A 182 -0.05 -4.81 16.40
CA ARG A 182 0.72 -6.05 16.27
C ARG A 182 1.35 -6.08 14.89
N TYR A 183 2.67 -6.16 14.82
CA TYR A 183 3.43 -6.08 13.57
C TYR A 183 4.55 -7.12 13.53
N VAL A 184 4.96 -7.52 12.33
CA VAL A 184 6.12 -8.40 12.13
C VAL A 184 7.40 -7.58 12.32
N ALA A 185 8.19 -7.90 13.34
CA ALA A 185 9.40 -7.16 13.69
C ALA A 185 10.66 -7.76 13.07
N LEU A 186 10.72 -9.09 12.96
CA LEU A 186 11.87 -9.82 12.42
C LEU A 186 11.37 -10.93 11.50
N ARG A 187 12.00 -11.08 10.34
CA ARG A 187 11.82 -12.25 9.47
C ARG A 187 13.08 -13.12 9.56
N PRO A 188 12.94 -14.45 9.66
CA PRO A 188 14.07 -15.36 9.49
C PRO A 188 14.72 -15.12 8.13
N VAL A 189 16.05 -15.07 8.10
CA VAL A 189 16.85 -14.99 6.87
C VAL A 189 17.66 -16.28 6.78
N GLY A 190 17.66 -16.91 5.61
CA GLY A 190 18.45 -18.12 5.39
C GLY A 190 17.76 -19.42 5.82
N THR A 191 16.48 -19.38 6.18
CA THR A 191 15.65 -20.57 6.43
C THR A 191 14.59 -20.73 5.33
N THR A 192 13.88 -21.86 5.32
CA THR A 192 12.69 -22.06 4.48
C THR A 192 11.44 -21.38 5.05
N GLU A 193 11.54 -20.77 6.22
CA GLU A 193 10.43 -20.18 6.96
C GLU A 193 10.23 -18.70 6.57
N ARG A 194 9.14 -18.40 5.86
CA ARG A 194 8.84 -17.01 5.39
C ARG A 194 8.07 -16.17 6.41
N THR A 195 7.58 -16.81 7.48
CA THR A 195 6.78 -16.21 8.54
C THR A 195 7.68 -15.52 9.55
N GLY A 196 7.42 -14.24 9.84
CA GLY A 196 8.19 -13.47 10.81
C GLY A 196 7.63 -13.52 12.24
N THR A 197 8.45 -13.18 13.23
CA THR A 197 7.99 -13.04 14.62
C THR A 197 7.24 -11.72 14.78
N GLN A 198 6.12 -11.79 15.52
CA GLN A 198 5.25 -10.64 15.73
C GLN A 198 5.44 -10.05 17.12
N VAL A 199 5.51 -8.72 17.20
CA VAL A 199 5.54 -7.97 18.44
C VAL A 199 4.25 -7.19 18.58
N THR A 200 3.74 -7.10 19.81
CA THR A 200 2.53 -6.32 20.12
C THR A 200 2.93 -5.13 20.98
N GLY A 201 2.54 -3.93 20.56
CA GLY A 201 2.70 -2.69 21.31
C GLY A 201 1.34 -2.04 21.57
N VAL A 202 1.22 -1.40 22.72
CA VAL A 202 0.04 -0.63 23.13
C VAL A 202 0.48 0.79 23.42
N TYR A 203 -0.32 1.78 23.03
CA TYR A 203 -0.02 3.19 23.20
C TYR A 203 -1.24 3.93 23.76
N LEU A 204 -0.96 4.89 24.63
CA LEU A 204 -1.92 5.83 25.19
C LEU A 204 -1.35 7.24 25.03
N GLN A 205 -2.17 8.15 24.53
CA GLN A 205 -1.84 9.55 24.41
C GLN A 205 -2.98 10.41 24.96
N VAL A 206 -2.59 11.48 25.66
CA VAL A 206 -3.49 12.49 26.18
C VAL A 206 -3.02 13.85 25.68
N GLU A 207 -3.93 14.60 25.08
CA GLU A 207 -3.64 15.93 24.53
C GLU A 207 -4.59 16.95 25.18
N LEU A 208 -4.03 18.06 25.65
CA LEU A 208 -4.77 19.17 26.25
C LEU A 208 -4.78 20.35 25.28
N ASN A 209 -5.95 20.66 24.73
CA ASN A 209 -6.12 21.70 23.74
C ASN A 209 -5.67 23.06 24.34
N GLY A 210 -4.70 23.71 23.69
CA GLY A 210 -4.27 25.07 24.04
C GLY A 210 -3.18 25.21 25.11
N LEU A 211 -2.65 24.13 25.68
CA LEU A 211 -1.65 24.21 26.76
C LEU A 211 -0.41 23.32 26.56
N ALA A 212 -0.55 22.09 26.02
CA ALA A 212 0.55 21.21 25.61
C ALA A 212 0.02 19.87 25.03
N SER A 213 0.83 19.21 24.20
CA SER A 213 0.65 17.80 23.82
C SER A 213 1.63 16.92 24.61
N VAL A 214 1.15 15.90 25.32
CA VAL A 214 1.98 14.95 26.07
C VAL A 214 1.83 13.55 25.45
N GLY A 215 2.81 13.14 24.65
CA GLY A 215 2.81 11.83 23.96
C GLY A 215 3.55 11.85 22.62
N SER A 216 3.74 10.67 22.02
CA SER A 216 4.36 10.49 20.71
C SER A 216 3.34 10.69 19.59
N ALA A 217 3.52 11.75 18.79
CA ALA A 217 2.62 12.25 17.74
C ALA A 217 1.93 11.16 16.85
N PRO A 218 0.64 10.83 17.10
CA PRO A 218 -0.10 9.78 16.40
C PRO A 218 -0.73 10.29 15.11
N ASP A 219 -0.94 11.60 14.95
CA ASP A 219 -1.58 12.15 13.75
C ASP A 219 -0.72 11.95 12.51
N ARG A 220 0.61 12.01 12.67
CA ARG A 220 1.57 11.65 11.61
C ARG A 220 1.49 10.17 11.27
N PHE A 221 1.38 9.31 12.29
CA PHE A 221 1.17 7.88 12.09
C PHE A 221 -0.16 7.59 11.39
N LEU A 222 -1.27 8.22 11.79
CA LEU A 222 -2.59 7.96 11.21
C LEU A 222 -2.72 8.48 9.78
N SER A 223 -2.15 9.65 9.46
CA SER A 223 -2.12 10.18 8.10
C SER A 223 -1.20 9.38 7.17
N GLU A 224 -0.07 8.87 7.66
CA GLU A 224 0.81 7.96 6.92
C GLU A 224 0.23 6.54 6.81
N ALA A 225 -0.52 6.09 7.82
CA ALA A 225 -1.08 4.74 7.88
C ALA A 225 -2.45 4.59 7.20
N ILE A 226 -3.22 5.68 7.08
CA ILE A 226 -4.57 5.67 6.48
C ILE A 226 -4.60 6.72 5.37
N PRO A 227 -4.32 6.33 4.12
CA PRO A 227 -4.36 7.25 2.98
C PRO A 227 -5.71 7.98 2.87
N GLY A 228 -5.68 9.30 2.69
CA GLY A 228 -6.87 10.13 2.53
C GLY A 228 -7.58 10.54 3.83
N TYR A 229 -7.04 10.17 5.00
CA TYR A 229 -7.55 10.66 6.28
C TYR A 229 -7.28 12.15 6.46
N THR A 230 -8.34 12.89 6.78
CA THR A 230 -8.29 14.27 7.26
C THR A 230 -9.14 14.35 8.52
N SER A 231 -8.64 14.96 9.58
CA SER A 231 -9.39 15.13 10.83
C SER A 231 -10.70 15.87 10.55
N ALA A 232 -11.80 15.38 11.15
CA ALA A 232 -13.03 16.15 11.18
C ALA A 232 -12.82 17.31 12.18
N GLU A 233 -12.86 18.56 11.70
CA GLU A 233 -12.86 19.73 12.56
C GLU A 233 -14.19 19.85 13.32
N PRO A 234 -14.16 20.24 14.61
CA PRO A 234 -15.34 20.24 15.49
C PRO A 234 -16.50 21.11 15.00
N ASN A 235 -16.25 22.12 14.16
CA ASN A 235 -17.30 22.99 13.64
C ASN A 235 -18.08 22.42 12.44
N SER A 236 -17.70 21.25 11.91
CA SER A 236 -18.36 20.63 10.75
C SER A 236 -19.51 19.68 11.11
N LEU A 237 -19.62 19.29 12.39
CA LEU A 237 -20.69 18.41 12.89
C LEU A 237 -21.99 19.15 13.25
N ALA A 238 -22.00 20.50 13.19
CA ALA A 238 -23.18 21.33 13.44
C ALA A 238 -24.10 21.47 12.21
N ALA A 239 -23.73 20.93 11.05
CA ALA A 239 -24.54 20.91 9.84
C ALA A 239 -25.08 19.49 9.57
N MET A 240 -25.93 19.00 10.47
CA MET A 240 -26.78 17.84 10.20
C MET A 240 -28.23 18.28 10.39
N PRO A 241 -29.09 18.24 9.35
CA PRO A 241 -30.54 18.35 9.51
C PRO A 241 -31.13 17.09 10.16
#